data_AF-A0A2E6H7C1-F1
#
_entry.id   AF-A0A2E6H7C1-F1
#
_cell.length_a   1.000
_cell.length_b   1.000
_cell.length_c   1.000
_cell.angle_alpha   90.00
_cell.angle_beta   90.00
_cell.angle_gamma   90.00
#
_symmetry.space_group_name_H-M   'P 1'
#
loop_
_entity.id
_entity.type
_entity.pdbx_description
1 polymer ?
#
loop_
_entity_poly.entity_id
_entity_poly.type
_entity_poly.pdbx_seq_one_letter_code
_entity_poly.pdbx_strand_id
1 'polypeptide(L)'
;MKKILLLTLGLMFSANVFSKDLAQFRFAMRSSDGAQVSTFHHMVATISDEAVLSVEINSSTGNFPFFLPEDGTIQRTFSKTLNKHVFNLIKGDIIRLSQAEIEKRTNQIVCMMMPGPTMSNNHLSVLRGYDWNSQVFTGEMELVDGPKGCWVRNSTYPKNEYDRATATNLKALIRALTLDNFGEELE
;
A
#
# COMPACT_ATOMS: atom_id res chain seq x y z
N MET A 1 56.80 -6.28 -19.90
CA MET A 1 55.49 -5.61 -20.04
C MET A 1 54.40 -6.56 -19.51
N LYS A 2 54.32 -6.69 -18.19
CA LYS A 2 53.33 -7.45 -17.41
C LYS A 2 53.19 -6.62 -16.14
N LYS A 3 51.96 -6.26 -15.73
CA LYS A 3 51.55 -5.61 -14.44
C LYS A 3 50.63 -4.37 -14.55
N ILE A 4 50.02 -4.05 -15.70
CA ILE A 4 49.06 -2.92 -15.79
C ILE A 4 47.72 -3.36 -16.41
N LEU A 5 47.21 -4.54 -16.06
CA LEU A 5 45.89 -4.99 -16.54
C LEU A 5 45.01 -5.64 -15.46
N LEU A 6 45.35 -5.45 -14.19
CA LEU A 6 44.68 -6.11 -13.05
C LEU A 6 44.01 -5.14 -12.07
N LEU A 7 44.03 -3.83 -12.33
CA LEU A 7 43.47 -2.82 -11.41
C LEU A 7 42.09 -2.28 -11.81
N THR A 8 41.54 -2.64 -12.96
CA THR A 8 40.25 -2.12 -13.46
C THR A 8 39.10 -3.14 -13.42
N LEU A 9 39.30 -4.28 -12.75
CA LEU A 9 38.27 -5.32 -12.56
C LEU A 9 37.73 -5.38 -11.12
N GLY A 10 37.80 -4.27 -10.38
CA GLY A 10 37.38 -4.18 -8.97
C GLY A 10 36.22 -3.21 -8.69
N LEU A 11 35.59 -2.61 -9.71
CA LEU A 11 34.68 -1.46 -9.54
C LEU A 11 33.28 -1.64 -10.14
N MET A 12 32.87 -2.86 -10.49
CA MET A 12 31.60 -3.10 -11.23
C MET A 12 30.56 -3.96 -10.50
N PHE A 13 30.70 -4.18 -9.19
CA PHE A 13 29.63 -4.79 -8.38
C PHE A 13 29.21 -3.88 -7.22
N SER A 14 28.97 -2.60 -7.50
CA SER A 14 27.92 -1.87 -6.78
C SER A 14 26.59 -2.41 -7.31
N ALA A 15 26.16 -3.55 -6.79
CA ALA A 15 24.77 -3.95 -6.93
C ALA A 15 23.95 -2.80 -6.34
N ASN A 16 23.28 -2.04 -7.22
CA ASN A 16 22.15 -1.23 -6.80
C ASN A 16 21.14 -2.26 -6.29
N VAL A 17 21.19 -2.55 -4.99
CA VAL A 17 20.12 -3.23 -4.28
C VAL A 17 19.00 -2.22 -4.30
N PHE A 18 18.22 -2.25 -5.38
CA PHE A 18 16.98 -1.50 -5.46
C PHE A 18 16.06 -2.11 -4.43
N SER A 19 15.78 -1.31 -3.41
CA SER A 19 14.70 -1.52 -2.45
C SER A 19 13.45 -2.01 -3.15
N LYS A 20 12.95 -3.17 -2.70
CA LYS A 20 11.80 -3.83 -3.31
C LYS A 20 10.58 -3.58 -2.44
N ASP A 21 9.55 -3.00 -3.05
CA ASP A 21 8.25 -2.83 -2.41
C ASP A 21 7.63 -4.21 -2.12
N LEU A 22 7.30 -4.45 -0.86
CA LEU A 22 6.70 -5.68 -0.37
C LEU A 22 5.17 -5.60 -0.35
N ALA A 23 4.63 -4.42 -0.04
CA ALA A 23 3.20 -4.19 -0.01
C ALA A 23 2.87 -2.73 -0.33
N GLN A 24 1.71 -2.52 -0.93
CA GLN A 24 1.13 -1.22 -1.18
C GLN A 24 -0.31 -1.21 -0.72
N PHE A 25 -0.68 -0.22 0.10
CA PHE A 25 -2.03 0.00 0.55
C PHE A 25 -2.54 1.37 0.15
N ARG A 26 -3.52 1.40 -0.76
CA ARG A 26 -4.22 2.61 -1.16
C ARG A 26 -5.51 2.76 -0.37
N PHE A 27 -5.63 3.86 0.36
CA PHE A 27 -6.85 4.19 1.09
C PHE A 27 -7.16 5.68 1.06
N ALA A 28 -8.39 6.04 1.43
CA ALA A 28 -8.75 7.44 1.63
C ALA A 28 -9.33 7.67 3.03
N MET A 29 -9.13 8.89 3.54
CA MET A 29 -9.74 9.39 4.77
C MET A 29 -10.39 10.75 4.53
N ARG A 30 -11.38 11.10 5.35
CA ARG A 30 -12.02 12.42 5.33
C ARG A 30 -11.42 13.25 6.46
N SER A 31 -11.01 14.49 6.17
CA SER A 31 -10.69 15.47 7.21
C SER A 31 -11.97 16.03 7.81
N SER A 32 -12.00 16.15 9.13
CA SER A 32 -13.17 16.55 9.92
C SER A 32 -13.02 17.99 10.39
N ASP A 33 -12.95 18.94 9.45
CA ASP A 33 -12.56 20.31 9.78
C ASP A 33 -13.80 21.20 10.10
N GLY A 34 -14.97 20.60 10.36
CA GLY A 34 -16.20 21.32 10.70
C GLY A 34 -16.78 22.22 9.59
N ALA A 35 -16.12 22.32 8.43
CA ALA A 35 -16.55 23.13 7.30
C ALA A 35 -17.69 22.47 6.50
N GLN A 36 -18.48 23.29 5.79
CA GLN A 36 -19.50 22.81 4.85
C GLN A 36 -18.90 22.00 3.67
N VAL A 37 -17.58 22.10 3.46
CA VAL A 37 -16.82 21.44 2.39
C VAL A 37 -16.05 20.25 2.97
N SER A 38 -16.00 19.13 2.24
CA SER A 38 -15.29 17.93 2.68
C SER A 38 -13.92 17.80 2.02
N THR A 39 -12.86 17.75 2.83
CA THR A 39 -11.51 17.41 2.38
C THR A 39 -11.31 15.89 2.49
N PHE A 40 -10.79 15.27 1.44
CA PHE A 40 -10.39 13.87 1.43
C PHE A 40 -8.91 13.75 1.12
N HIS A 41 -8.19 12.97 1.92
CA HIS A 41 -6.80 12.59 1.67
C HIS A 41 -6.79 11.19 1.07
N HIS A 42 -6.27 11.07 -0.15
CA HIS A 42 -5.99 9.80 -0.82
C HIS A 42 -4.54 9.44 -0.54
N MET A 43 -4.33 8.35 0.16
CA MET A 43 -3.03 7.90 0.63
C MET A 43 -2.62 6.62 -0.09
N VAL A 44 -1.37 6.55 -0.51
CA VAL A 44 -0.70 5.34 -1.00
C VAL A 44 0.45 5.06 -0.06
N ALA A 45 0.28 4.08 0.81
CA ALA A 45 1.30 3.63 1.75
C ALA A 45 2.04 2.42 1.18
N THR A 46 3.35 2.48 1.10
CA THR A 46 4.23 1.45 0.54
C THR A 46 5.23 0.99 1.60
N ILE A 47 5.37 -0.32 1.76
CA ILE A 47 6.34 -0.94 2.68
C ILE A 47 7.44 -1.59 1.87
N SER A 48 8.70 -1.20 2.07
CA SER A 48 9.86 -1.81 1.40
C SER A 48 10.51 -2.94 2.21
N ASP A 49 11.43 -3.68 1.60
CA ASP A 49 12.18 -4.75 2.26
C ASP A 49 13.29 -4.27 3.21
N GLU A 50 13.66 -2.99 3.16
CA GLU A 50 14.51 -2.28 4.14
C GLU A 50 13.73 -1.74 5.34
N ALA A 51 12.48 -2.17 5.53
CA ALA A 51 11.63 -1.73 6.62
C ALA A 51 11.31 -0.22 6.58
N VAL A 52 11.15 0.35 5.39
CA VAL A 52 10.71 1.74 5.22
C VAL A 52 9.23 1.76 4.85
N LEU A 53 8.44 2.57 5.58
CA LEU A 53 7.10 2.97 5.19
C LEU A 53 7.19 4.31 4.46
N SER A 54 6.84 4.32 3.18
CA SER A 54 6.72 5.53 2.34
C SER A 54 5.25 5.81 2.07
N VAL A 55 4.81 7.06 2.24
CA VAL A 55 3.41 7.44 2.06
C VAL A 55 3.33 8.61 1.10
N GLU A 56 2.55 8.45 0.04
CA GLU A 56 2.17 9.54 -0.85
C GLU A 56 0.73 9.97 -0.55
N ILE A 57 0.50 11.27 -0.43
CA ILE A 57 -0.78 11.85 -0.05
C ILE A 57 -1.20 12.83 -1.11
N ASN A 58 -2.40 12.63 -1.66
CA ASN A 58 -3.06 13.54 -2.56
C ASN A 58 -4.37 14.01 -1.92
N SER A 59 -4.52 15.32 -1.74
CA SER A 59 -5.72 15.89 -1.11
C SER A 59 -6.68 16.44 -2.15
N SER A 60 -7.98 16.20 -1.95
CA SER A 60 -9.06 16.74 -2.78
C SER A 60 -10.15 17.33 -1.89
N THR A 61 -10.58 18.55 -2.16
CA THR A 61 -11.56 19.28 -1.35
C THR A 61 -12.81 19.57 -2.17
N GLY A 62 -14.00 19.34 -1.64
CA GLY A 62 -15.23 19.66 -2.37
C GLY A 62 -16.51 19.15 -1.72
N ASN A 63 -17.63 19.31 -2.43
CA ASN A 63 -18.96 18.88 -2.01
C ASN A 63 -19.37 17.61 -2.77
N PHE A 64 -19.62 16.52 -2.05
CA PHE A 64 -20.10 15.28 -2.68
C PHE A 64 -21.38 15.54 -3.50
N PRO A 65 -21.51 15.02 -4.74
CA PRO A 65 -20.63 14.07 -5.42
C PRO A 65 -19.49 14.71 -6.25
N PHE A 66 -19.39 16.04 -6.27
CA PHE A 66 -18.44 16.79 -7.09
C PHE A 66 -17.25 17.27 -6.25
N PHE A 67 -16.17 16.52 -6.32
CA PHE A 67 -14.87 16.94 -5.80
C PHE A 67 -14.11 17.62 -6.92
N LEU A 68 -14.16 18.94 -6.96
CA LEU A 68 -13.28 19.72 -7.82
C LEU A 68 -11.91 19.76 -7.14
N PRO A 69 -10.80 19.49 -7.82
CA PRO A 69 -9.50 19.91 -7.30
C PRO A 69 -9.51 21.44 -7.32
N GLU A 70 -9.96 22.09 -6.24
CA GLU A 70 -9.68 23.50 -6.03
C GLU A 70 -8.15 23.62 -5.89
N ASP A 71 -7.54 24.30 -6.86
CA ASP A 71 -6.17 24.79 -6.90
C ASP A 71 -5.18 24.11 -5.95
N GLY A 72 -4.55 23.04 -6.45
CA GLY A 72 -3.39 22.42 -5.83
C GLY A 72 -3.69 21.05 -5.22
N THR A 73 -3.43 20.00 -5.99
CA THR A 73 -3.19 18.67 -5.41
C THR A 73 -1.98 18.84 -4.48
N ILE A 74 -2.22 18.94 -3.17
CA ILE A 74 -1.11 18.94 -2.21
C ILE A 74 -0.57 17.52 -2.21
N GLN A 75 0.48 17.29 -2.99
CA GLN A 75 1.24 16.06 -2.98
C GLN A 75 2.27 16.15 -1.87
N ARG A 76 2.03 15.43 -0.78
CA ARG A 76 3.03 15.25 0.29
C ARG A 76 3.56 13.83 0.22
N THR A 77 4.85 13.69 0.45
CA THR A 77 5.47 12.39 0.63
C THR A 77 6.23 12.40 1.95
N PHE A 78 6.03 11.35 2.72
CA PHE A 78 6.86 11.11 3.89
C PHE A 78 7.36 9.68 3.91
N SER A 79 8.47 9.47 4.61
CA SER A 79 9.04 8.15 4.78
C SER A 79 9.52 7.97 6.21
N LYS A 80 9.24 6.80 6.79
CA LYS A 80 9.65 6.45 8.15
C LYS A 80 10.24 5.06 8.16
N THR A 81 11.40 4.92 8.79
CA THR A 81 11.95 3.60 9.12
C THR A 81 11.11 2.97 10.23
N LEU A 82 10.61 1.78 9.97
CA LEU A 82 9.79 1.02 10.90
C LEU A 82 10.66 0.36 11.98
N ASN A 83 10.11 0.31 13.19
CA ASN A 83 10.68 -0.51 14.24
C ASN A 83 10.78 -1.97 13.77
N LYS A 84 11.91 -2.64 14.03
CA LYS A 84 12.18 -4.02 13.61
C LYS A 84 11.07 -5.00 14.01
N HIS A 85 10.50 -4.86 15.20
CA HIS A 85 9.41 -5.72 15.66
C HIS A 85 8.14 -5.51 14.82
N VAL A 86 7.74 -4.24 14.62
CA VAL A 86 6.59 -3.86 13.79
C VAL A 86 6.77 -4.35 12.36
N PHE A 87 7.95 -4.13 11.78
CA PHE A 87 8.28 -4.60 10.44
C PHE A 87 8.19 -6.12 10.33
N ASN A 88 8.69 -6.87 11.31
CA ASN A 88 8.61 -8.33 11.27
C ASN A 88 7.17 -8.85 11.33
N LEU A 89 6.28 -8.20 12.09
CA LEU A 89 4.86 -8.54 12.12
C LEU A 89 4.22 -8.30 10.74
N ILE A 90 4.43 -7.10 10.17
CA ILE A 90 3.95 -6.73 8.83
C ILE A 90 4.49 -7.69 7.78
N LYS A 91 5.80 -7.96 7.79
CA LYS A 91 6.46 -8.85 6.84
C LYS A 91 5.93 -10.27 6.94
N GLY A 92 5.62 -10.77 8.15
CA GLY A 92 4.98 -12.06 8.34
C GLY A 92 3.62 -12.15 7.66
N ASP A 93 2.78 -11.12 7.83
CA ASP A 93 1.47 -11.04 7.17
C ASP A 93 1.62 -10.94 5.65
N ILE A 94 2.59 -10.16 5.16
CA ILE A 94 2.89 -10.05 3.72
C ILE A 94 3.34 -11.41 3.15
N ILE A 95 4.29 -12.10 3.81
CA ILE A 95 4.77 -13.41 3.38
C ILE A 95 3.60 -14.40 3.29
N ARG A 96 2.75 -14.42 4.32
CA ARG A 96 1.55 -15.26 4.31
C ARG A 96 0.64 -14.93 3.14
N LEU A 97 0.29 -13.66 2.98
CA LEU A 97 -0.60 -13.22 1.91
C LEU A 97 0.02 -13.47 0.52
N SER A 98 1.34 -13.41 0.37
CA SER A 98 2.06 -13.66 -0.89
C SER A 98 1.87 -15.08 -1.46
N GLN A 99 1.43 -16.01 -0.62
CA GLN A 99 1.15 -17.41 -0.97
C GLN A 99 -0.35 -17.72 -0.93
N ALA A 100 -1.19 -16.80 -0.44
CA ALA A 100 -2.63 -17.02 -0.31
C ALA A 100 -3.32 -17.16 -1.67
N GLU A 101 -4.23 -18.12 -1.82
CA GLU A 101 -5.07 -18.25 -3.02
C GLU A 101 -6.06 -17.07 -3.09
N ILE A 102 -6.08 -16.35 -4.21
CA ILE A 102 -6.92 -15.16 -4.39
C ILE A 102 -8.18 -15.51 -5.18
N GLU A 103 -9.34 -15.14 -4.63
CA GLU A 103 -10.63 -15.25 -5.29
C GLU A 103 -11.00 -13.89 -5.92
N LYS A 104 -11.34 -13.92 -7.21
CA LYS A 104 -11.92 -12.77 -7.92
C LYS A 104 -13.40 -13.09 -8.17
N ARG A 105 -14.29 -12.29 -7.58
CA ARG A 105 -15.74 -12.43 -7.75
C ARG A 105 -16.30 -11.28 -8.56
N THR A 106 -17.06 -11.62 -9.59
CA THR A 106 -17.87 -10.65 -10.35
C THR A 106 -19.29 -10.67 -9.82
N ASN A 107 -19.72 -9.57 -9.19
CA ASN A 107 -21.08 -9.40 -8.69
C ASN A 107 -22.01 -9.02 -9.85
N GLN A 108 -23.13 -9.75 -9.98
CA GLN A 108 -24.14 -9.51 -11.02
C GLN A 108 -25.09 -8.36 -10.67
N ILE A 109 -25.35 -8.17 -9.37
CA ILE A 109 -26.16 -7.08 -8.85
C ILE A 109 -25.22 -6.05 -8.25
N VAL A 110 -25.21 -4.86 -8.83
CA VAL A 110 -24.42 -3.72 -8.34
C VAL A 110 -25.39 -2.61 -7.95
N CYS A 111 -25.33 -2.15 -6.71
CA CYS A 111 -26.11 -1.02 -6.24
C CYS A 111 -25.77 0.23 -7.06
N MET A 112 -26.79 0.94 -7.55
CA MET A 112 -26.65 2.24 -8.21
C MET A 112 -26.40 3.35 -7.16
N MET A 113 -25.37 3.18 -6.35
CA MET A 113 -24.90 4.21 -5.43
C MET A 113 -23.49 4.61 -5.84
N MET A 114 -23.21 5.91 -5.87
CA MET A 114 -21.86 6.40 -6.10
C MET A 114 -21.08 6.26 -4.78
N PRO A 115 -20.10 5.34 -4.68
CA PRO A 115 -19.34 5.16 -3.44
C PRO A 115 -18.43 6.37 -3.20
N GLY A 116 -18.40 6.83 -1.95
CA GLY A 116 -17.47 7.88 -1.53
C GLY A 116 -16.00 7.42 -1.61
N PRO A 117 -15.03 8.36 -1.59
CA PRO A 117 -13.60 8.03 -1.69
C PRO A 117 -13.11 7.00 -0.68
N THR A 118 -13.60 7.04 0.57
CA THR A 118 -13.22 6.12 1.66
C THR A 118 -13.66 4.67 1.42
N MET A 119 -14.73 4.48 0.65
CA MET A 119 -15.30 3.17 0.32
C MET A 119 -14.67 2.58 -0.94
N SER A 120 -14.33 3.45 -1.90
CA SER A 120 -13.73 3.06 -3.18
C SER A 120 -12.23 2.83 -3.08
N ASN A 121 -11.52 3.66 -2.31
CA ASN A 121 -10.09 3.51 -2.10
C ASN A 121 -9.83 2.63 -0.88
N ASN A 122 -9.73 1.33 -1.12
CA ASN A 122 -9.34 0.34 -0.10
C ASN A 122 -8.66 -0.87 -0.75
N HIS A 123 -7.49 -0.66 -1.35
CA HIS A 123 -6.79 -1.66 -2.15
C HIS A 123 -5.48 -2.04 -1.49
N LEU A 124 -5.35 -3.29 -1.03
CA LEU A 124 -4.10 -3.86 -0.56
C LEU A 124 -3.52 -4.74 -1.64
N SER A 125 -2.32 -4.40 -2.09
CA SER A 125 -1.49 -5.20 -2.97
C SER A 125 -0.28 -5.70 -2.18
N VAL A 126 0.16 -6.92 -2.46
CA VAL A 126 1.37 -7.49 -1.88
C VAL A 126 2.18 -8.18 -2.97
N LEU A 127 3.49 -8.20 -2.76
CA LEU A 127 4.43 -8.88 -3.61
C LEU A 127 4.26 -10.40 -3.47
N ARG A 128 4.17 -11.11 -4.60
CA ARG A 128 3.83 -12.54 -4.64
C ARG A 128 5.07 -13.45 -4.58
N GLY A 129 4.84 -14.71 -4.19
CA GLY A 129 5.82 -15.79 -4.38
C GLY A 129 7.05 -15.68 -3.49
N TYR A 130 6.86 -15.58 -2.17
CA TYR A 130 7.96 -15.67 -1.22
C TYR A 130 8.61 -17.07 -1.23
N ASP A 131 9.91 -17.14 -1.50
CA ASP A 131 10.71 -18.36 -1.39
C ASP A 131 11.39 -18.45 -0.02
N TRP A 132 11.09 -19.52 0.72
CA TRP A 132 11.62 -19.75 2.06
C TRP A 132 13.12 -20.12 2.07
N ASN A 133 13.65 -20.65 0.97
CA ASN A 133 15.07 -21.03 0.88
C ASN A 133 15.95 -19.80 0.69
N SER A 134 15.61 -18.98 -0.31
CA SER A 134 16.36 -17.75 -0.62
C SER A 134 15.92 -16.55 0.23
N GLN A 135 14.79 -16.64 0.93
CA GLN A 135 14.17 -15.57 1.71
C GLN A 135 13.78 -14.34 0.88
N VAL A 136 13.54 -14.52 -0.42
CA VAL A 136 13.24 -13.44 -1.37
C VAL A 136 11.88 -13.66 -2.03
N PHE A 137 11.23 -12.56 -2.41
CA PHE A 137 10.03 -12.60 -3.22
C PHE A 137 10.37 -12.67 -4.71
N THR A 138 9.83 -13.67 -5.38
CA THR A 138 10.12 -13.96 -6.80
C THR A 138 9.05 -13.46 -7.77
N GLY A 139 7.86 -13.16 -7.27
CA GLY A 139 6.74 -12.70 -8.09
C GLY A 139 6.63 -11.17 -8.20
N GLU A 140 5.49 -10.76 -8.75
CA GLU A 140 5.10 -9.37 -8.97
C GLU A 140 4.14 -8.88 -7.87
N MET A 141 3.90 -7.56 -7.84
CA MET A 141 2.94 -6.95 -6.92
C MET A 141 1.52 -7.20 -7.42
N GLU A 142 0.68 -7.86 -6.64
CA GLU A 142 -0.71 -8.14 -7.03
C GLU A 142 -1.71 -7.68 -5.97
N LEU A 143 -2.88 -7.23 -6.43
CA LEU A 143 -4.01 -6.90 -5.56
C LEU A 143 -4.50 -8.17 -4.85
N VAL A 144 -4.47 -8.17 -3.51
CA VAL A 144 -4.91 -9.30 -2.69
C VAL A 144 -6.23 -9.06 -1.98
N ASP A 145 -6.52 -7.82 -1.56
CA ASP A 145 -7.80 -7.46 -0.95
C ASP A 145 -8.24 -6.08 -1.43
N GLY A 146 -9.34 -6.04 -2.18
CA GLY A 146 -9.92 -4.83 -2.76
C GLY A 146 -11.04 -4.22 -1.92
N PRO A 147 -11.71 -3.17 -2.45
CA PRO A 147 -12.91 -2.62 -1.84
C PRO A 147 -14.04 -3.66 -1.81
N LYS A 148 -14.91 -3.55 -0.81
CA LYS A 148 -16.02 -4.46 -0.55
C LYS A 148 -17.32 -3.67 -0.46
N GLY A 149 -18.41 -4.21 -0.99
CA GLY A 149 -19.73 -3.59 -0.94
C GLY A 149 -20.54 -3.85 -2.21
N CYS A 150 -21.84 -3.58 -2.16
CA CYS A 150 -22.72 -3.83 -3.30
C CYS A 150 -22.46 -2.89 -4.49
N TRP A 151 -21.69 -1.82 -4.34
CA TRP A 151 -21.24 -0.95 -5.45
C TRP A 151 -20.01 -1.49 -6.19
N VAL A 152 -19.37 -2.56 -5.70
CA VAL A 152 -18.16 -3.13 -6.30
C VAL A 152 -18.55 -4.25 -7.26
N ARG A 153 -18.34 -4.04 -8.56
CA ARG A 153 -18.57 -5.08 -9.58
C ARG A 153 -17.58 -6.23 -9.46
N ASN A 154 -16.29 -5.94 -9.36
CA ASN A 154 -15.23 -6.93 -9.30
C ASN A 154 -14.56 -6.86 -7.92
N SER A 155 -14.79 -7.87 -7.09
CA SER A 155 -14.19 -7.97 -5.76
C SER A 155 -13.00 -8.93 -5.81
N THR A 156 -11.90 -8.55 -5.16
CA THR A 156 -10.71 -9.39 -5.00
C THR A 156 -10.46 -9.58 -3.53
N TYR A 157 -10.29 -10.81 -3.06
CA TYR A 157 -9.99 -11.13 -1.67
C TYR A 157 -9.34 -12.51 -1.55
N PRO A 158 -8.61 -12.82 -0.47
CA PRO A 158 -8.11 -14.17 -0.23
C PRO A 158 -9.26 -15.17 -0.08
N LYS A 159 -9.14 -16.35 -0.67
CA LYS A 159 -10.21 -17.38 -0.64
C LYS A 159 -10.47 -17.86 0.79
N ASN A 160 -9.41 -18.13 1.55
CA ASN A 160 -9.43 -18.59 2.93
C ASN A 160 -9.82 -17.47 3.92
N GLU A 161 -10.70 -17.77 4.88
CA GLU A 161 -11.19 -16.80 5.87
C GLU A 161 -10.08 -16.22 6.77
N TYR A 162 -9.13 -17.06 7.19
CA TYR A 162 -7.99 -16.61 7.97
C TYR A 162 -7.15 -15.60 7.18
N ASP A 163 -6.88 -15.87 5.90
CA ASP A 163 -6.11 -14.94 5.06
C ASP A 163 -6.86 -13.63 4.82
N ARG A 164 -8.21 -13.66 4.78
CA ARG A 164 -9.03 -12.43 4.76
C ARG A 164 -8.87 -11.62 6.05
N ALA A 165 -8.82 -12.30 7.20
CA ALA A 165 -8.55 -11.66 8.48
C ALA A 165 -7.15 -11.05 8.51
N THR A 166 -6.12 -11.79 8.04
CA THR A 166 -4.75 -11.27 7.88
C THR A 166 -4.72 -10.02 7.00
N ALA A 167 -5.36 -10.04 5.83
CA ALA A 167 -5.41 -8.87 4.95
C ALA A 167 -6.10 -7.66 5.60
N THR A 168 -7.17 -7.91 6.36
CA THR A 168 -7.91 -6.85 7.08
C THR A 168 -7.05 -6.25 8.20
N ASN A 169 -6.36 -7.08 8.97
CA ASN A 169 -5.46 -6.64 10.03
C ASN A 169 -4.27 -5.87 9.47
N LEU A 170 -3.67 -6.35 8.38
CA LEU A 170 -2.56 -5.67 7.72
C LEU A 170 -2.97 -4.28 7.20
N LYS A 171 -4.14 -4.16 6.58
CA LYS A 171 -4.72 -2.86 6.18
C LYS A 171 -4.89 -1.92 7.37
N ALA A 172 -5.44 -2.44 8.48
CA ALA A 172 -5.66 -1.65 9.69
C ALA A 172 -4.33 -1.16 10.30
N LEU A 173 -3.32 -2.03 10.34
CA LEU A 173 -1.99 -1.70 10.87
C LEU A 173 -1.27 -0.67 10.00
N ILE A 174 -1.21 -0.88 8.67
CA ILE A 174 -0.59 0.09 7.75
C ILE A 174 -1.31 1.43 7.83
N ARG A 175 -2.66 1.43 7.90
CA ARG A 175 -3.43 2.66 8.10
C ARG A 175 -3.05 3.35 9.39
N ALA A 176 -3.05 2.65 10.52
CA ALA A 176 -2.72 3.22 11.82
C ALA A 176 -1.32 3.84 11.81
N LEU A 177 -0.31 3.13 11.29
CA LEU A 177 1.04 3.65 11.14
C LEU A 177 1.10 4.86 10.22
N THR A 178 0.34 4.87 9.13
CA THR A 178 0.29 6.02 8.23
C THR A 178 -0.30 7.25 8.92
N LEU A 179 -1.39 7.07 9.68
CA LEU A 179 -2.10 8.18 10.34
C LEU A 179 -1.38 8.73 11.57
N ASP A 180 -0.68 7.88 12.32
CA ASP A 180 0.16 8.28 13.46
C ASP A 180 1.21 9.32 13.04
N ASN A 181 1.80 9.15 11.86
CA ASN A 181 2.80 10.07 11.32
C ASN A 181 2.20 11.24 10.55
N PHE A 182 0.96 11.09 10.05
CA PHE A 182 0.29 12.17 9.34
C PHE A 182 -0.01 13.37 10.25
N GLY A 183 -0.30 13.15 11.53
CA GLY A 183 -0.54 14.20 12.51
C GLY A 183 0.73 14.98 12.89
N GLU A 184 1.87 14.30 13.02
CA GLU A 184 3.15 14.92 13.40
C GLU A 184 3.72 15.85 12.31
N GLU A 185 3.32 15.68 11.05
CA GLU A 185 3.77 16.52 9.92
C GLU A 185 2.78 17.64 9.52
N LEU A 186 1.68 17.78 10.27
CA LEU A 186 0.70 18.86 10.10
C LEU A 186 0.86 20.00 11.12
N GLU A 187 1.76 19.84 12.10
CA GLU A 187 2.22 20.89 13.02
C GLU A 187 3.55 21.51 12.56
#